data_AF-A0A946CFF3-F1
#
_entry.id   AF-A0A946CFF3-F1
#
_cell.length_a   1.000
_cell.length_b   1.000
_cell.length_c   1.000
_cell.angle_alpha   90.00
_cell.angle_beta   90.00
_cell.angle_gamma   90.00
#
_symmetry.space_group_name_H-M   'P 1'
#
loop_
_entity.id
_entity.type
_entity.pdbx_description
1 polymer ?
#
loop_
_entity_poly.entity_id
_entity_poly.type
_entity_poly.pdbx_seq_one_letter_code
_entity_poly.pdbx_strand_id
1 'polypeptide(L)'
;MNNIELPWICRRWMIALFALIIVSHSSSLIAQQDVGFIEDFALASDREKALRLLIPGTEDYYYYHALHFQNERKLKELNRILGEWKNRFRNSGKRKQIENREALFRYSDDPEATLAYLRREMGLTLNHRRKVKREK
;
A
#
# COMPACT_ATOMS: atom_id res chain seq x y z
N MET A 1 -53.82 -25.16 20.19
CA MET A 1 -52.46 -24.56 20.20
C MET A 1 -51.52 -25.64 19.75
N ASN A 2 -51.19 -25.68 18.44
CA ASN A 2 -50.34 -26.74 17.89
C ASN A 2 -48.89 -26.25 17.91
N ASN A 3 -48.06 -26.90 18.72
CA ASN A 3 -46.62 -26.66 18.73
C ASN A 3 -46.03 -27.23 17.43
N ILE A 4 -45.46 -26.34 16.62
CA ILE A 4 -44.74 -26.71 15.40
C ILE A 4 -43.33 -27.13 15.84
N GLU A 5 -43.15 -28.42 16.13
CA GLU A 5 -41.83 -29.02 16.37
C GLU A 5 -41.10 -29.13 15.03
N LEU A 6 -40.11 -28.25 14.79
CA LEU A 6 -39.29 -28.31 13.57
C LEU A 6 -38.35 -29.53 13.61
N PRO A 7 -38.26 -30.33 12.52
CA PRO A 7 -37.37 -31.48 12.47
C PRO A 7 -35.90 -31.07 12.65
N TRP A 8 -35.14 -31.91 13.36
CA TRP A 8 -33.69 -31.80 13.59
C TRP A 8 -32.85 -31.44 12.34
N ILE A 9 -33.30 -31.87 11.16
CA ILE A 9 -32.70 -31.54 9.86
C ILE A 9 -32.88 -30.05 9.52
N CYS A 10 -34.07 -29.49 9.67
CA CYS A 10 -34.31 -28.05 9.45
C CYS A 10 -33.46 -27.20 10.39
N ARG A 11 -33.23 -27.66 11.63
CA ARG A 11 -32.37 -26.99 12.62
C ARG A 11 -30.89 -26.99 12.20
N ARG A 12 -30.39 -28.08 11.64
CA ARG A 12 -29.00 -28.19 11.14
C ARG A 12 -28.73 -27.37 9.88
N TRP A 13 -29.71 -27.31 8.98
CA TRP A 13 -29.64 -26.47 7.78
C TRP A 13 -29.76 -24.98 8.12
N MET A 14 -30.61 -24.61 9.08
CA MET A 14 -30.70 -23.23 9.60
C MET A 14 -29.38 -22.76 10.23
N ILE A 15 -28.71 -23.62 11.04
CA ILE A 15 -27.40 -23.30 11.64
C ILE A 15 -26.31 -23.14 10.57
N ALA A 16 -26.28 -24.02 9.56
CA ALA A 16 -25.32 -23.93 8.45
C ALA A 16 -25.54 -22.65 7.61
N LEU A 17 -26.79 -22.26 7.38
CA LEU A 17 -27.15 -21.04 6.65
C LEU A 17 -26.76 -19.79 7.45
N PHE A 18 -26.95 -19.80 8.78
CA PHE A 18 -26.52 -18.71 9.66
C PHE A 18 -25.00 -18.56 9.72
N ALA A 19 -24.25 -19.66 9.74
CA ALA A 19 -22.78 -19.64 9.75
C ALA A 19 -22.19 -19.04 8.46
N LEU A 20 -22.83 -19.28 7.30
CA LEU A 20 -22.41 -18.74 6.00
C LEU A 20 -22.62 -17.21 5.91
N ILE A 21 -23.68 -16.70 6.56
CA ILE A 21 -23.97 -15.26 6.63
C ILE A 21 -22.95 -14.54 7.54
N ILE A 22 -22.50 -15.14 8.63
CA ILE A 22 -21.52 -14.51 9.53
C ILE A 22 -20.14 -14.37 8.85
N VAL A 23 -19.70 -15.35 8.07
CA VAL A 23 -18.39 -15.32 7.38
C VAL A 23 -18.31 -14.22 6.31
N SER A 24 -19.43 -13.83 5.71
CA SER A 24 -19.47 -12.83 4.64
C SER A 24 -19.46 -11.37 5.14
N HIS A 25 -19.70 -11.12 6.43
CA HIS A 25 -19.74 -9.75 6.98
C HIS A 25 -18.38 -9.24 7.49
N SER A 26 -17.37 -10.11 7.64
CA SER A 26 -16.07 -9.73 8.21
C SER A 26 -15.20 -8.87 7.30
N SER A 27 -15.41 -8.93 5.98
CA SER A 27 -14.58 -8.23 4.99
C SER A 27 -14.77 -6.70 5.01
N SER A 28 -15.96 -6.22 5.38
CA SER A 28 -16.29 -4.78 5.32
C SER A 28 -15.62 -3.97 6.44
N LEU A 29 -15.26 -4.60 7.57
CA LEU A 29 -14.72 -3.89 8.73
C LEU A 29 -13.26 -3.43 8.53
N ILE A 30 -12.43 -4.25 7.88
CA ILE A 30 -11.01 -3.92 7.61
C ILE A 30 -10.92 -2.76 6.63
N ALA A 31 -11.71 -2.80 5.54
CA ALA A 31 -11.75 -1.74 4.55
C ALA A 31 -12.20 -0.39 5.15
N GLN A 32 -13.14 -0.41 6.11
CA GLN A 32 -13.62 0.80 6.78
C GLN A 32 -12.56 1.41 7.71
N GLN A 33 -11.79 0.58 8.43
CA GLN A 33 -10.68 1.05 9.28
C GLN A 33 -9.54 1.67 8.47
N ASP A 34 -9.19 1.07 7.33
CA ASP A 34 -8.17 1.59 6.43
C ASP A 34 -8.56 2.96 5.84
N VAL A 35 -9.84 3.14 5.45
CA VAL A 35 -10.34 4.42 4.94
C VAL A 35 -10.26 5.52 6.00
N GLY A 36 -10.71 5.24 7.23
CA GLY A 36 -10.67 6.24 8.32
C GLY A 36 -9.25 6.69 8.63
N PHE A 37 -8.29 5.76 8.67
CA PHE A 37 -6.89 6.11 8.88
C PHE A 37 -6.32 7.00 7.75
N ILE A 38 -6.60 6.66 6.49
CA ILE A 38 -6.09 7.42 5.34
C ILE A 38 -6.61 8.85 5.36
N GLU A 39 -7.89 9.04 5.66
CA GLU A 39 -8.51 10.36 5.77
C GLU A 39 -7.88 11.18 6.90
N ASP A 40 -7.75 10.58 8.09
CA ASP A 40 -7.08 11.22 9.23
C ASP A 40 -5.65 11.62 8.87
N PHE A 41 -4.87 10.75 8.24
CA PHE A 41 -3.52 11.06 7.81
C PHE A 41 -3.47 12.15 6.73
N ALA A 42 -4.38 12.13 5.75
CA ALA A 42 -4.39 13.08 4.64
C ALA A 42 -4.80 14.49 5.11
N LEU A 43 -5.84 14.58 5.94
CA LEU A 43 -6.50 15.82 6.34
C LEU A 43 -6.01 16.40 7.66
N ALA A 44 -5.29 15.63 8.51
CA ALA A 44 -4.80 16.13 9.78
C ALA A 44 -3.84 17.31 9.61
N SER A 45 -4.04 18.34 10.43
CA SER A 45 -3.06 19.43 10.61
C SER A 45 -1.77 18.92 11.27
N ASP A 46 -1.88 17.89 12.12
CA ASP A 46 -0.77 17.19 12.76
C ASP A 46 -0.84 15.69 12.42
N ARG A 47 -0.12 15.29 11.37
CA ARG A 47 -0.10 13.91 10.87
C ARG A 47 0.59 12.95 11.83
N GLU A 48 1.43 13.44 12.75
CA GLU A 48 2.11 12.57 13.72
C GLU A 48 1.11 11.89 14.66
N LYS A 49 -0.04 12.50 14.93
CA LYS A 49 -1.12 11.88 15.70
C LYS A 49 -1.67 10.64 15.01
N ALA A 50 -1.94 10.73 13.70
CA ALA A 50 -2.40 9.59 12.91
C ALA A 50 -1.33 8.49 12.91
N LEU A 51 -0.06 8.84 12.68
CA LEU A 51 1.04 7.88 12.65
C LEU A 51 1.17 7.04 13.95
N ARG A 52 0.84 7.59 15.11
CA ARG A 52 0.85 6.86 16.39
C ARG A 52 -0.16 5.72 16.47
N LEU A 53 -1.19 5.73 15.62
CA LEU A 53 -2.18 4.65 15.55
C LEU A 53 -1.66 3.41 14.81
N LEU A 54 -0.56 3.55 14.05
CA LEU A 54 0.03 2.45 13.30
C LEU A 54 0.81 1.50 14.20
N ILE A 55 0.69 0.21 13.93
CA ILE A 55 1.40 -0.83 14.66
C ILE A 55 2.88 -0.86 14.21
N PRO A 56 3.85 -0.61 15.10
CA PRO A 56 5.26 -0.60 14.73
C PRO A 56 5.73 -1.92 14.12
N GLY A 57 6.49 -1.84 13.03
CA GLY A 57 7.03 -3.01 12.33
C GLY A 57 6.10 -3.61 11.26
N THR A 58 4.89 -3.10 11.09
CA THR A 58 4.02 -3.43 9.94
C THR A 58 4.45 -2.66 8.68
N GLU A 59 4.06 -3.14 7.49
CA GLU A 59 4.35 -2.40 6.25
C GLU A 59 3.69 -1.01 6.22
N ASP A 60 2.48 -0.86 6.78
CA ASP A 60 1.78 0.44 6.82
C ASP A 60 2.48 1.43 7.74
N TYR A 61 2.98 0.98 8.89
CA TYR A 61 3.87 1.78 9.73
C TYR A 61 5.05 2.33 8.92
N TYR A 62 5.78 1.48 8.21
CA TYR A 62 6.90 1.96 7.40
C TYR A 62 6.47 2.89 6.26
N TYR A 63 5.39 2.56 5.55
CA TYR A 63 4.90 3.33 4.41
C TYR A 63 4.48 4.75 4.80
N TYR A 64 3.58 4.90 5.78
CA TYR A 64 3.04 6.22 6.13
C TYR A 64 4.06 7.09 6.85
N HIS A 65 4.95 6.51 7.68
CA HIS A 65 6.05 7.27 8.25
C HIS A 65 7.04 7.72 7.16
N ALA A 66 7.39 6.86 6.20
CA ALA A 66 8.26 7.25 5.10
C ALA A 66 7.62 8.32 4.20
N LEU A 67 6.33 8.19 3.90
CA LEU A 67 5.57 9.18 3.15
C LEU A 67 5.52 10.53 3.88
N HIS A 68 5.30 10.52 5.20
CA HIS A 68 5.34 11.73 6.02
C HIS A 68 6.70 12.41 5.97
N PHE A 69 7.79 11.68 6.21
CA PHE A 69 9.15 12.24 6.13
C PHE A 69 9.49 12.73 4.71
N GLN A 70 8.98 12.05 3.68
CA GLN A 70 9.13 12.49 2.30
C GLN A 70 8.38 13.81 2.04
N ASN A 71 7.18 13.99 2.58
CA ASN A 71 6.41 15.23 2.44
C ASN A 71 7.07 16.42 3.18
N GLU A 72 7.67 16.17 4.35
CA GLU A 72 8.36 17.20 5.13
C GLU A 72 9.85 17.38 4.76
N ARG A 73 10.33 16.63 3.75
CA ARG A 73 11.75 16.57 3.34
C ARG A 73 12.72 16.28 4.50
N LYS A 74 12.28 15.50 5.49
CA LYS A 74 13.12 14.95 6.59
C LYS A 74 13.96 13.77 6.08
N LEU A 75 14.98 14.07 5.25
CA LEU A 75 15.74 13.05 4.50
C LEU A 75 16.52 12.07 5.37
N LYS A 76 17.02 12.53 6.52
CA LYS A 76 17.76 11.67 7.46
C LYS A 76 16.86 10.58 8.02
N GLU A 77 15.67 10.97 8.43
CA GLU A 77 14.62 10.11 8.98
C GLU A 77 14.07 9.17 7.90
N LEU A 78 13.84 9.70 6.69
CA LEU A 78 13.45 8.91 5.52
C LEU A 78 14.46 7.79 5.22
N ASN A 79 15.74 8.13 5.14
CA ASN A 79 16.80 7.14 4.85
C ASN A 79 16.90 6.08 5.96
N ARG A 80 16.77 6.48 7.23
CA ARG A 80 16.75 5.55 8.37
C ARG A 80 15.59 4.56 8.25
N ILE A 81 14.36 5.06 8.06
CA ILE A 81 13.18 4.21 8.05
C ILE A 81 13.13 3.31 6.81
N LEU A 82 13.61 3.77 5.64
CA LEU A 82 13.75 2.93 4.45
C LEU A 82 14.76 1.78 4.65
N GLY A 83 15.85 2.04 5.38
CA GLY A 83 16.82 1.01 5.76
C GLY A 83 16.21 -0.05 6.70
N GLU A 84 15.53 0.40 7.76
CA GLU A 84 14.80 -0.49 8.68
C GLU A 84 13.75 -1.32 7.95
N TRP A 85 12.98 -0.67 7.06
CA TRP A 85 11.96 -1.34 6.24
C TRP A 85 12.60 -2.40 5.36
N LYS A 86 13.68 -2.08 4.63
CA LYS A 86 14.37 -3.04 3.76
C LYS A 86 14.89 -4.27 4.52
N ASN A 87 15.38 -4.08 5.74
CA ASN A 87 15.90 -5.18 6.57
C ASN A 87 14.80 -6.13 7.02
N ARG A 88 13.60 -5.62 7.32
CA ARG A 88 12.45 -6.44 7.74
C ARG A 88 11.69 -7.05 6.56
N PHE A 89 11.43 -6.24 5.54
CA PHE A 89 10.69 -6.61 4.33
C PHE A 89 11.60 -6.45 3.11
N ARG A 90 12.35 -7.51 2.79
CA ARG A 90 13.32 -7.50 1.68
C ARG A 90 12.67 -7.09 0.36
N ASN A 91 11.49 -7.67 0.08
CA ASN A 91 10.67 -7.37 -1.09
C ASN A 91 9.41 -6.66 -0.63
N SER A 92 9.20 -5.42 -1.07
CA SER A 92 8.02 -4.64 -0.74
C SER A 92 7.67 -3.72 -1.91
N GLY A 93 6.45 -3.89 -2.45
CA GLY A 93 5.93 -3.02 -3.51
C GLY A 93 5.69 -1.60 -2.99
N LYS A 94 5.17 -1.47 -1.76
CA LYS A 94 4.95 -0.17 -1.10
C LYS A 94 6.26 0.59 -0.90
N ARG A 95 7.35 -0.09 -0.48
CA ARG A 95 8.67 0.53 -0.36
C ARG A 95 9.17 1.07 -1.69
N LYS A 96 8.99 0.27 -2.75
CA LYS A 96 9.39 0.65 -4.11
C LYS A 96 8.67 1.91 -4.60
N GLN A 97 7.39 2.09 -4.23
CA GLN A 97 6.67 3.33 -4.54
C GLN A 97 7.33 4.56 -3.90
N ILE A 98 7.73 4.47 -2.63
CA ILE A 98 8.41 5.57 -1.93
C ILE A 98 9.79 5.85 -2.56
N GLU A 99 10.56 4.81 -2.88
CA GLU A 99 11.86 4.94 -3.54
C GLU A 99 11.73 5.58 -4.94
N ASN A 100 10.73 5.17 -5.72
CA ASN A 100 10.42 5.75 -7.02
C ASN A 100 10.06 7.24 -6.90
N ARG A 101 9.22 7.59 -5.92
CA ARG A 101 8.86 9.00 -5.64
C ARG A 101 10.08 9.82 -5.26
N GLU A 102 10.98 9.27 -4.43
CA GLU A 102 12.18 10.00 -4.00
C GLU A 102 13.14 10.23 -5.17
N ALA A 103 13.27 9.25 -6.07
CA ALA A 103 14.03 9.45 -7.31
C ALA A 103 13.44 10.60 -8.14
N LEU A 104 12.11 10.69 -8.26
CA LEU A 104 11.46 11.80 -8.96
C LEU A 104 11.67 13.16 -8.28
N PHE A 105 11.62 13.23 -6.94
CA PHE A 105 11.90 14.48 -6.22
C PHE A 105 13.34 14.97 -6.44
N ARG A 106 14.30 14.06 -6.61
CA ARG A 106 15.70 14.40 -6.86
C ARG A 106 15.99 14.81 -8.31
N TYR A 107 15.02 14.73 -9.20
CA TYR A 107 15.24 15.02 -10.62
C TYR A 107 15.78 16.43 -10.85
N SER A 108 15.34 17.43 -10.07
CA SER A 108 15.85 18.81 -10.18
C SER A 108 17.32 18.94 -9.78
N ASP A 109 17.80 18.07 -8.88
CA ASP A 109 19.13 18.14 -8.29
C ASP A 109 20.13 17.31 -9.11
N ASP A 110 19.71 16.11 -9.54
CA ASP A 110 20.51 15.18 -10.35
C ASP A 110 19.61 14.41 -11.34
N PRO A 111 19.32 15.01 -12.52
CA PRO A 111 18.51 14.38 -13.55
C PRO A 111 19.11 13.06 -14.06
N GLU A 112 20.43 12.94 -14.12
CA GLU A 112 21.12 11.80 -14.69
C GLU A 112 20.96 10.57 -13.81
N ALA A 113 21.16 10.71 -12.50
CA ALA A 113 20.93 9.64 -11.53
C ALA A 113 19.46 9.19 -11.51
N THR A 114 18.52 10.14 -11.55
CA THR A 114 17.09 9.81 -11.60
C THR A 114 16.73 9.06 -12.88
N LEU A 115 17.19 9.52 -14.04
CA LEU A 115 16.91 8.84 -15.31
C LEU A 115 17.58 7.46 -15.38
N ALA A 116 18.78 7.30 -14.84
CA ALA A 116 19.44 6.00 -14.72
C ALA A 116 18.64 5.05 -13.81
N TYR A 117 18.14 5.55 -12.68
CA TYR A 117 17.26 4.81 -11.78
C TYR A 117 15.99 4.34 -12.52
N LEU A 118 15.28 5.26 -13.18
CA LEU A 118 14.03 4.99 -13.87
C LEU A 118 14.19 4.01 -15.04
N ARG A 119 15.26 4.13 -15.83
CA ARG A 119 15.55 3.18 -16.93
C ARG A 119 15.72 1.75 -16.42
N ARG A 120 16.48 1.58 -15.33
CA ARG A 120 16.67 0.27 -14.69
C ARG A 120 15.36 -0.27 -14.12
N GLU A 121 14.60 0.57 -13.45
CA GLU A 121 13.34 0.21 -12.80
C GLU A 121 12.26 -0.24 -13.79
N MET A 122 12.17 0.41 -14.95
CA MET A 122 11.21 0.10 -16.02
C MET A 122 11.76 -0.88 -17.08
N GLY A 123 13.03 -1.27 -17.00
CA GLY A 123 13.65 -2.16 -18.00
C GLY A 123 13.73 -1.55 -19.40
N LEU A 124 13.93 -0.23 -19.52
CA LEU A 124 13.92 0.46 -20.81
C LEU A 124 15.23 0.25 -21.58
N THR A 125 15.12 -0.25 -22.81
CA THR A 125 16.27 -0.41 -23.72
C THR A 125 16.43 0.75 -24.71
N LEU A 126 15.39 1.54 -24.95
CA LEU A 126 15.36 2.72 -25.84
C LEU A 126 15.95 2.50 -27.26
N ASN A 127 16.08 1.25 -27.71
CA ASN A 127 16.71 0.87 -28.98
C ASN A 127 15.78 1.02 -30.21
N HIS A 128 14.65 1.72 -30.07
CA HIS A 128 13.72 1.92 -31.18
C HIS A 128 14.33 2.84 -32.25
N ARG A 129 14.37 2.38 -33.50
CA ARG A 129 14.89 3.15 -34.64
C ARG A 129 13.80 3.39 -35.68
N ARG A 130 13.84 4.56 -36.32
CA ARG A 130 12.96 4.91 -37.44
C ARG A 130 13.11 3.88 -38.56
N LYS A 131 12.01 3.23 -38.95
CA LYS A 131 11.97 2.40 -40.16
C LYS A 131 11.93 3.30 -41.38
N VAL A 132 13.01 3.33 -42.15
CA VAL A 132 13.04 4.01 -43.46
C VAL A 132 12.51 3.03 -44.50
N LYS A 133 11.42 3.37 -45.18
CA LYS A 133 10.91 2.57 -46.31
C LYS A 133 11.89 2.75 -47.47
N ARG A 134 12.54 1.67 -47.91
CA ARG A 134 13.34 1.70 -49.15
C ARG A 134 12.37 1.89 -50.32
N GLU A 135 12.49 3.00 -51.03
CA GLU A 135 11.88 3.15 -52.36
C GLU A 135 12.64 2.24 -53.34
N LYS A 136 11.88 1.57 -54.22
CA LYS A 136 12.41 0.63 -55.22
C LYS A 136 12.87 1.38 -56.45
#